data_AF-A0AAD9MDQ6-F1
#
_entry.id   AF-A0AAD9MDQ6-F1
#
_cell.length_a   1.000
_cell.length_b   1.000
_cell.length_c   1.000
_cell.angle_alpha   90.00
_cell.angle_beta   90.00
_cell.angle_gamma   90.00
#
_symmetry.space_group_name_H-M   'P 1'
#
loop_
_entity.id
_entity.type
_entity.pdbx_description
1 polymer ?
#
loop_
_entity_poly.entity_id
_entity_poly.type
_entity_poly.pdbx_seq_one_letter_code
_entity_poly.pdbx_strand_id
1 'polypeptide(L)'
;MGASQASVIAAEFVTPPGSGHRFHTLWLIPPSSVEMASQFLVLALAASPLVAAHGKVAVLSSALGGNTTALGIKGGVVPGAGPNSKTEVDTTVFNNVNPMTDGLGHTTGGGQNTLALLSEAMAQSGPVLPQIASTGGMLSGTYCIVTEDGAGPIKAVIDPTGTGAFSKGTMLDVVTQVPGQNGNIAAPKKQKQQRSPWTRITRRAANVNENFPIQVAVPAGIKCTGTVAGQKNVCLVKLANMNKNGPFGGVVAVQMADAQAADAQAAAGKGTTAKGTAGQETA
;
A
#
# COMPACT_ATOMS: atom_id res chain seq x y z
N MET A 1 46.04 -17.18 0.17
CA MET A 1 46.45 -17.77 1.46
C MET A 1 46.39 -16.69 2.52
N GLY A 2 45.26 -16.54 3.21
CA GLY A 2 45.08 -15.56 4.27
C GLY A 2 44.42 -16.25 5.46
N ALA A 3 45.21 -16.55 6.48
CA ALA A 3 44.73 -17.17 7.70
C ALA A 3 44.11 -16.09 8.60
N SER A 4 42.80 -16.19 8.83
CA SER A 4 42.11 -15.38 9.83
C SER A 4 42.24 -16.07 11.18
N GLN A 5 42.92 -15.41 12.11
CA GLN A 5 43.14 -15.85 13.49
C GLN A 5 41.80 -15.81 14.26
N ALA A 6 41.34 -16.96 14.74
CA ALA A 6 40.21 -17.04 15.66
C ALA A 6 40.72 -16.78 17.09
N SER A 7 40.23 -15.69 17.70
CA SER A 7 40.51 -15.36 19.09
C SER A 7 39.76 -16.34 20.00
N VAL A 8 40.49 -17.14 20.78
CA VAL A 8 39.94 -18.02 21.81
C VAL A 8 39.76 -17.20 23.08
N ILE A 9 38.51 -16.92 23.44
CA ILE A 9 38.16 -16.37 24.75
C ILE A 9 38.23 -17.54 25.74
N ALA A 10 39.32 -17.63 26.48
CA ALA A 10 39.43 -18.54 27.62
C ALA A 10 38.68 -17.93 28.81
N ALA A 11 37.57 -18.56 29.21
CA ALA A 11 36.94 -18.30 30.50
C ALA A 11 37.57 -19.24 31.54
N GLU A 12 38.41 -18.70 32.43
CA GLU A 12 38.94 -19.45 33.56
C GLU A 12 37.82 -19.69 34.59
N PHE A 13 37.44 -20.95 34.77
CA PHE A 13 36.54 -21.38 35.84
C PHE A 13 37.39 -21.89 37.01
N VAL A 14 37.43 -21.14 38.10
CA VAL A 14 38.04 -21.57 39.37
C VAL A 14 37.12 -22.59 40.03
N THR A 15 37.56 -23.85 40.14
CA THR A 15 36.86 -24.91 40.89
C THR A 15 37.56 -25.20 42.22
N PRO A 16 36.81 -25.39 43.33
CA PRO A 16 37.36 -25.75 44.64
C PRO A 16 37.80 -27.23 44.69
N PRO A 17 38.73 -27.61 45.59
CA PRO A 17 39.26 -28.96 45.66
C PRO A 17 38.32 -29.88 46.43
N GLY A 18 38.02 -31.05 45.86
CA GLY A 18 37.45 -32.18 46.60
C GLY A 18 36.09 -32.68 46.12
N SER A 19 36.03 -33.32 44.95
CA SER A 19 35.07 -34.41 44.71
C SER A 19 35.55 -35.28 43.56
N GLY A 20 35.76 -36.57 43.85
CA GLY A 20 36.14 -37.57 42.86
C GLY A 20 34.92 -37.99 42.05
N HIS A 21 34.74 -37.39 40.87
CA HIS A 21 33.81 -37.88 39.88
C HIS A 21 34.55 -38.24 38.59
N ARG A 22 34.43 -39.51 38.19
CA ARG A 22 34.96 -40.04 36.93
C ARG A 22 34.16 -39.41 35.79
N PHE A 23 34.80 -38.53 35.03
CA PHE A 23 34.23 -37.99 33.80
C PHE A 23 34.26 -39.07 32.71
N HIS A 24 33.09 -39.56 32.32
CA HIS A 24 32.91 -40.24 31.03
C HIS A 24 32.96 -39.16 29.94
N THR A 25 34.06 -39.10 29.19
CA THR A 25 34.20 -38.23 28.02
C THR A 25 33.31 -38.78 26.90
N LEU A 26 32.07 -38.27 26.83
CA LEU A 26 31.20 -38.48 25.68
C LEU A 26 31.76 -37.65 24.53
N TRP A 27 32.42 -38.31 23.57
CA TRP A 27 32.85 -37.68 22.34
C TRP A 27 31.62 -37.23 21.54
N LEU A 28 31.28 -35.95 21.65
CA LEU A 28 30.38 -35.27 20.72
C LEU A 28 31.08 -35.25 19.35
N ILE A 29 30.67 -36.16 18.47
CA ILE A 29 31.04 -36.11 17.06
C ILE A 29 30.49 -34.79 16.52
N PRO A 30 31.33 -33.85 16.04
CA PRO A 30 30.84 -32.62 15.45
C PRO A 30 29.99 -32.97 14.23
N PRO A 31 28.80 -32.37 14.07
CA PRO A 31 27.97 -32.62 12.91
C PRO A 31 28.79 -32.33 11.66
N SER A 32 28.75 -33.26 10.71
CA SER A 32 29.51 -33.13 9.47
C SER A 32 29.08 -31.85 8.74
N SER A 33 29.99 -31.20 8.01
CA SER A 33 29.74 -29.93 7.30
C SER A 33 28.52 -29.96 6.36
N VAL A 34 28.02 -31.16 6.04
CA VAL A 34 26.83 -31.43 5.23
C VAL A 34 25.52 -31.24 6.03
N GLU A 35 25.49 -31.58 7.33
CA GLU A 35 24.31 -31.41 8.20
C GLU A 35 24.05 -29.95 8.56
N MET A 36 25.12 -29.18 8.81
CA MET A 36 24.99 -27.74 9.05
C MET A 36 24.45 -27.00 7.81
N ALA A 37 24.93 -27.36 6.61
CA ALA A 37 24.48 -26.72 5.37
C ALA A 37 22.98 -26.94 5.08
N SER A 38 22.43 -28.11 5.45
CA SER A 38 21.00 -28.42 5.28
C SER A 38 20.09 -27.60 6.20
N GLN A 39 20.49 -27.41 7.46
CA GLN A 39 19.73 -26.62 8.44
C GLN A 39 19.70 -25.13 8.07
N PHE A 40 20.81 -24.57 7.57
CA PHE A 40 20.84 -23.19 7.09
C PHE A 40 19.95 -22.97 5.85
N LEU A 41 19.85 -23.95 4.95
CA LEU A 41 19.00 -23.83 3.75
C LEU A 41 17.49 -23.85 4.09
N VAL A 42 17.08 -24.65 5.08
CA VAL A 42 15.67 -24.72 5.53
C VAL A 42 15.28 -23.44 6.29
N LEU A 43 16.18 -22.87 7.10
CA LEU A 43 15.94 -21.56 7.75
C LEU A 43 15.92 -20.41 6.75
N ALA A 44 16.72 -20.44 5.69
CA ALA A 44 16.75 -19.41 4.66
C ALA A 44 15.46 -19.39 3.80
N LEU A 45 14.86 -20.55 3.52
CA LEU A 45 13.59 -20.63 2.77
C LEU A 45 12.39 -20.10 3.57
N ALA A 46 12.40 -20.22 4.90
CA ALA A 46 11.33 -19.72 5.77
C ALA A 46 11.29 -18.19 5.90
N ALA A 47 12.39 -17.50 5.55
CA ALA A 47 12.51 -16.06 5.65
C ALA A 47 12.17 -15.31 4.35
N SER A 48 11.74 -15.99 3.29
CA SER A 48 11.31 -15.32 2.06
C SER A 48 10.05 -14.52 2.35
N PRO A 49 10.09 -13.16 2.35
CA PRO A 49 8.88 -12.38 2.40
C PRO A 49 8.17 -12.64 1.08
N LEU A 50 7.17 -13.50 1.12
CA LEU A 50 6.16 -13.57 0.10
C LEU A 50 5.41 -12.24 0.19
N VAL A 51 5.95 -11.22 -0.48
CA VAL A 51 5.32 -9.91 -0.63
C VAL A 51 4.08 -10.17 -1.48
N ALA A 52 2.99 -10.46 -0.79
CA ALA A 52 1.67 -10.62 -1.34
C ALA A 52 0.99 -9.25 -1.25
N ALA A 53 0.27 -8.87 -2.29
CA ALA A 53 -0.06 -7.48 -2.57
C ALA A 53 -1.55 -7.23 -2.25
N HIS A 54 -1.80 -6.62 -1.09
CA HIS A 54 -3.02 -6.88 -0.34
C HIS A 54 -4.13 -5.81 -0.44
N GLY A 55 -3.82 -4.60 -0.88
CA GLY A 55 -4.82 -3.54 -1.07
C GLY A 55 -4.40 -2.49 -2.09
N LYS A 56 -5.35 -2.02 -2.91
CA LYS A 56 -5.09 -1.15 -4.07
C LYS A 56 -6.07 0.01 -4.18
N VAL A 57 -5.60 1.12 -4.76
CA VAL A 57 -6.45 2.27 -5.11
C VAL A 57 -7.08 2.00 -6.47
N ALA A 58 -8.33 1.53 -6.47
CA ALA A 58 -9.03 1.14 -7.68
C ALA A 58 -9.43 2.36 -8.53
N VAL A 59 -9.90 3.42 -7.86
CA VAL A 59 -10.36 4.64 -8.51
C VAL A 59 -10.24 5.82 -7.56
N LEU A 60 -9.89 7.00 -8.07
CA LEU A 60 -9.91 8.26 -7.33
C LEU A 60 -10.40 9.39 -8.25
N SER A 61 -11.24 10.26 -7.72
CA SER A 61 -11.90 11.35 -8.42
C SER A 61 -11.94 12.61 -7.57
N SER A 62 -12.35 13.73 -8.16
CA SER A 62 -12.55 15.00 -7.47
C SER A 62 -13.92 15.59 -7.78
N ALA A 63 -14.45 16.41 -6.86
CA ALA A 63 -15.66 17.20 -7.10
C ALA A 63 -15.50 18.19 -8.27
N LEU A 64 -14.26 18.60 -8.57
CA LEU A 64 -13.92 19.44 -9.73
C LEU A 64 -13.86 18.64 -11.05
N GLY A 65 -14.21 17.35 -11.00
CA GLY A 65 -14.21 16.45 -12.13
C GLY A 65 -12.91 15.66 -12.28
N GLY A 66 -12.93 14.80 -13.30
CA GLY A 66 -11.83 13.88 -13.60
C GLY A 66 -11.79 12.62 -12.74
N ASN A 67 -11.07 11.64 -13.24
CA ASN A 67 -10.94 10.33 -12.62
C ASN A 67 -9.55 9.75 -12.92
N THR A 68 -9.07 8.86 -12.05
CA THR A 68 -7.81 8.15 -12.23
C THR A 68 -7.83 6.80 -11.53
N THR A 69 -6.96 5.89 -11.95
CA THR A 69 -6.59 4.67 -11.22
C THR A 69 -5.15 4.80 -10.72
N ALA A 70 -4.72 3.98 -9.77
CA ALA A 70 -3.30 3.92 -9.45
C ALA A 70 -2.47 3.43 -10.64
N LEU A 71 -1.21 3.89 -10.70
CA LEU A 71 -0.21 3.38 -11.63
C LEU A 71 -0.04 1.86 -11.45
N GLY A 72 0.03 1.14 -12.56
CA GLY A 72 0.18 -0.32 -12.56
C GLY A 72 -1.11 -1.11 -12.34
N ILE A 73 -2.24 -0.45 -12.07
CA ILE A 73 -3.56 -1.09 -12.03
C ILE A 73 -3.94 -1.56 -13.44
N LYS A 74 -4.51 -2.77 -13.54
CA LYS A 74 -4.91 -3.39 -14.82
C LYS A 74 -6.43 -3.49 -14.99
N GLY A 75 -7.19 -2.77 -14.17
CA GLY A 75 -8.65 -2.73 -14.22
C GLY A 75 -9.29 -4.12 -14.12
N GLY A 76 -10.32 -4.35 -14.93
CA GLY A 76 -11.09 -5.60 -14.92
C GLY A 76 -10.36 -6.84 -15.46
N VAL A 77 -9.11 -6.71 -15.92
CA VAL A 77 -8.32 -7.87 -16.41
C VAL A 77 -7.85 -8.76 -15.26
N VAL A 78 -7.70 -8.21 -14.05
CA VAL A 78 -7.29 -8.97 -12.87
C VAL A 78 -8.54 -9.52 -12.17
N PRO A 79 -8.65 -10.85 -12.00
CA PRO A 79 -9.78 -11.44 -11.29
C PRO A 79 -9.87 -10.90 -9.86
N GLY A 80 -11.08 -10.56 -9.40
CA GLY A 80 -11.30 -10.15 -8.01
C GLY A 80 -11.22 -11.31 -7.02
N ALA A 81 -11.78 -12.46 -7.40
CA ALA A 81 -11.82 -13.67 -6.58
C ALA A 81 -10.90 -14.77 -7.13
N GLY A 82 -10.31 -15.57 -6.24
CA GLY A 82 -9.48 -16.72 -6.61
C GLY A 82 -8.16 -16.77 -5.83
N PRO A 83 -7.18 -17.56 -6.31
CA PRO A 83 -5.87 -17.64 -5.68
C PRO A 83 -5.17 -16.28 -5.68
N ASN A 84 -4.56 -15.91 -4.55
CA ASN A 84 -3.81 -14.67 -4.36
C ASN A 84 -2.81 -14.38 -5.50
N SER A 85 -2.11 -15.41 -6.01
CA SER A 85 -1.17 -15.27 -7.15
C SER A 85 -1.80 -14.78 -8.46
N LYS A 86 -3.12 -14.70 -8.54
CA LYS A 86 -3.88 -14.20 -9.68
C LYS A 86 -4.63 -12.91 -9.37
N THR A 87 -5.04 -12.69 -8.12
CA THR A 87 -5.88 -11.55 -7.72
C THR A 87 -5.08 -10.33 -7.24
N GLU A 88 -3.83 -10.53 -6.85
CA GLU A 88 -2.97 -9.48 -6.26
C GLU A 88 -2.01 -8.83 -7.27
N VAL A 89 -2.01 -9.27 -8.52
CA VAL A 89 -0.94 -8.99 -9.49
C VAL A 89 -0.82 -7.51 -9.91
N ASP A 90 -1.82 -6.69 -9.64
CA ASP A 90 -1.86 -5.26 -9.95
C ASP A 90 -1.87 -4.37 -8.70
N THR A 91 -1.76 -4.95 -7.50
CA THR A 91 -1.61 -4.18 -6.29
C THR A 91 -0.19 -3.64 -6.18
N THR A 92 -0.06 -2.32 -5.97
CA THR A 92 1.25 -1.70 -5.80
C THR A 92 1.81 -2.02 -4.43
N VAL A 93 3.07 -2.45 -4.42
CA VAL A 93 3.90 -2.63 -3.22
C VAL A 93 5.00 -1.57 -3.22
N PHE A 94 5.15 -0.86 -2.12
CA PHE A 94 6.28 0.04 -1.90
C PHE A 94 7.44 -0.65 -1.19
N ASN A 95 8.62 -0.02 -1.20
CA ASN A 95 9.81 -0.56 -0.56
C ASN A 95 9.88 -0.26 0.95
N ASN A 96 8.97 0.58 1.47
CA ASN A 96 9.01 1.04 2.86
C ASN A 96 7.59 1.30 3.39
N VAL A 97 7.36 0.97 4.66
CA VAL A 97 6.13 1.28 5.43
C VAL A 97 5.96 2.76 5.73
N ASN A 98 7.05 3.52 5.73
CA ASN A 98 6.97 4.97 5.78
C ASN A 98 6.45 5.51 4.42
N PRO A 99 5.31 6.22 4.37
CA PRO A 99 4.77 6.76 3.13
C PRO A 99 5.61 7.93 2.60
N MET A 100 6.40 8.59 3.46
CA MET A 100 7.29 9.70 3.12
C MET A 100 8.64 9.19 2.58
N THR A 101 8.61 8.24 1.64
CA THR A 101 9.78 7.76 0.92
C THR A 101 9.54 7.84 -0.58
N ASP A 102 10.60 8.10 -1.35
CA ASP A 102 10.50 8.26 -2.80
C ASP A 102 10.12 6.96 -3.53
N GLY A 103 9.71 7.12 -4.78
CA GLY A 103 9.42 6.01 -5.68
C GLY A 103 7.94 5.66 -5.80
N LEU A 104 7.63 5.00 -6.92
CA LEU A 104 6.26 4.71 -7.38
C LEU A 104 5.79 3.29 -7.03
N GLY A 105 6.65 2.49 -6.40
CA GLY A 105 6.40 1.09 -6.09
C GLY A 105 6.49 0.18 -7.30
N HIS A 106 6.01 -1.04 -7.15
CA HIS A 106 5.96 -2.06 -8.20
C HIS A 106 4.74 -2.95 -8.02
N THR A 107 4.34 -3.64 -9.07
CA THR A 107 3.28 -4.65 -9.04
C THR A 107 3.86 -6.01 -9.44
N THR A 108 3.36 -7.11 -8.89
CA THR A 108 3.85 -8.45 -9.24
C THR A 108 3.65 -8.78 -10.72
N GLY A 109 2.56 -8.31 -11.32
CA GLY A 109 2.21 -8.58 -12.71
C GLY A 109 2.69 -7.54 -13.71
N GLY A 110 3.14 -6.36 -13.27
CA GLY A 110 3.59 -5.27 -14.13
C GLY A 110 5.05 -4.83 -13.91
N GLY A 111 5.70 -5.31 -12.86
CA GLY A 111 7.05 -4.88 -12.49
C GLY A 111 7.07 -3.47 -11.89
N GLN A 112 8.18 -2.75 -12.06
CA GLN A 112 8.36 -1.41 -11.52
C GLN A 112 7.33 -0.43 -12.08
N ASN A 113 6.65 0.30 -11.21
CA ASN A 113 5.78 1.37 -11.66
C ASN A 113 6.64 2.54 -12.15
N THR A 114 6.26 3.11 -13.29
CA THR A 114 6.92 4.29 -13.88
C THR A 114 5.87 5.33 -14.23
N LEU A 115 6.31 6.57 -14.45
CA LEU A 115 5.42 7.64 -14.90
C LEU A 115 4.82 7.38 -16.29
N ALA A 116 5.44 6.51 -17.08
CA ALA A 116 4.88 6.07 -18.36
C ALA A 116 3.52 5.37 -18.17
N LEU A 117 3.31 4.68 -17.03
CA LEU A 117 2.05 3.99 -16.72
C LEU A 117 0.86 4.93 -16.51
N LEU A 118 1.08 6.25 -16.54
CA LEU A 118 -0.02 7.20 -16.43
C LEU A 118 -0.94 7.15 -17.66
N SER A 119 -0.40 6.88 -18.85
CA SER A 119 -1.25 6.74 -20.06
C SER A 119 -2.24 5.58 -19.93
N GLU A 120 -1.81 4.46 -19.35
CA GLU A 120 -2.63 3.28 -19.11
C GLU A 120 -3.66 3.53 -18.02
N ALA A 121 -3.29 4.26 -16.97
CA ALA A 121 -4.24 4.69 -15.94
C ALA A 121 -5.32 5.60 -16.53
N MET A 122 -4.94 6.56 -17.38
CA MET A 122 -5.88 7.44 -18.10
C MET A 122 -6.72 6.68 -19.13
N ALA A 123 -6.16 5.68 -19.81
CA ALA A 123 -6.93 4.83 -20.72
C ALA A 123 -8.05 4.06 -19.98
N GLN A 124 -7.83 3.71 -18.71
CA GLN A 124 -8.82 3.02 -17.88
C GLN A 124 -9.86 3.95 -17.24
N SER A 125 -9.52 5.22 -17.01
CA SER A 125 -10.32 6.14 -16.18
C SER A 125 -10.86 7.37 -16.93
N GLY A 126 -10.36 7.62 -18.14
CA GLY A 126 -10.69 8.78 -18.95
C GLY A 126 -9.52 9.78 -19.08
N PRO A 127 -9.61 10.73 -20.03
CA PRO A 127 -8.52 11.64 -20.35
C PRO A 127 -8.35 12.81 -19.36
N VAL A 128 -9.27 12.96 -18.40
CA VAL A 128 -9.25 14.07 -17.43
C VAL A 128 -8.85 13.53 -16.06
N LEU A 129 -7.67 13.93 -15.58
CA LEU A 129 -7.21 13.60 -14.23
C LEU A 129 -8.08 14.28 -13.17
N PRO A 130 -8.15 13.77 -11.93
CA PRO A 130 -8.83 14.44 -10.83
C PRO A 130 -8.28 15.85 -10.64
N GLN A 131 -9.17 16.83 -10.67
CA GLN A 131 -8.80 18.24 -10.59
C GLN A 131 -8.73 18.71 -9.13
N ILE A 132 -7.72 19.49 -8.76
CA ILE A 132 -7.58 20.10 -7.42
C ILE A 132 -7.42 21.62 -7.53
N ALA A 133 -8.00 22.38 -6.60
CA ALA A 133 -7.90 23.83 -6.59
C ALA A 133 -6.80 24.32 -5.64
N SER A 134 -6.30 25.53 -5.87
CA SER A 134 -5.32 26.19 -5.00
C SER A 134 -5.85 26.46 -3.59
N THR A 135 -7.17 26.54 -3.44
CA THR A 135 -7.89 26.65 -2.16
C THR A 135 -8.00 25.31 -1.42
N GLY A 136 -7.42 24.24 -1.95
CA GLY A 136 -7.57 22.88 -1.46
C GLY A 136 -8.69 22.12 -2.16
N GLY A 137 -9.04 20.94 -1.65
CA GLY A 137 -10.09 20.12 -2.22
C GLY A 137 -10.22 18.75 -1.55
N MET A 138 -11.11 17.92 -2.09
CA MET A 138 -11.31 16.55 -1.63
C MET A 138 -11.14 15.59 -2.80
N LEU A 139 -10.30 14.58 -2.61
CA LEU A 139 -10.19 13.44 -3.50
C LEU A 139 -11.01 12.30 -2.90
N SER A 140 -11.94 11.75 -3.69
CA SER A 140 -12.85 10.69 -3.26
C SER A 140 -12.72 9.49 -4.19
N GLY A 141 -12.72 8.29 -3.65
CA GLY A 141 -12.53 7.10 -4.46
C GLY A 141 -12.81 5.80 -3.75
N THR A 142 -12.33 4.72 -4.36
CA THR A 142 -12.46 3.36 -3.84
C THR A 142 -11.09 2.75 -3.64
N TYR A 143 -10.87 2.25 -2.42
CA TYR A 143 -9.77 1.37 -2.10
C TYR A 143 -10.29 -0.06 -2.02
N CYS A 144 -9.72 -0.95 -2.82
CA CYS A 144 -10.05 -2.37 -2.78
C CYS A 144 -9.09 -3.07 -1.82
N ILE A 145 -9.64 -3.72 -0.80
CA ILE A 145 -8.91 -4.67 0.04
C ILE A 145 -8.96 -6.02 -0.67
N VAL A 146 -7.83 -6.46 -1.21
CA VAL A 146 -7.72 -7.71 -1.98
C VAL A 146 -7.67 -8.91 -1.05
N THR A 147 -6.97 -8.81 0.07
CA THR A 147 -6.86 -9.86 1.11
C THR A 147 -7.08 -9.32 2.51
N GLU A 148 -7.36 -10.21 3.46
CA GLU A 148 -7.64 -9.87 4.87
C GLU A 148 -6.62 -8.89 5.48
N ASP A 149 -5.36 -8.88 5.05
CA ASP A 149 -4.26 -8.08 5.58
C ASP A 149 -3.90 -6.83 4.75
N GLY A 150 -4.76 -6.44 3.81
CA GLY A 150 -4.64 -5.22 3.02
C GLY A 150 -5.36 -4.01 3.60
N ALA A 151 -5.89 -4.12 4.81
CA ALA A 151 -6.76 -3.14 5.43
C ALA A 151 -6.00 -1.97 6.04
N GLY A 152 -6.69 -0.91 6.44
CA GLY A 152 -6.07 0.34 6.92
C GLY A 152 -5.32 0.23 8.26
N PRO A 153 -4.75 1.35 8.74
CA PRO A 153 -4.94 2.71 8.23
C PRO A 153 -4.10 3.03 6.99
N ILE A 154 -4.65 3.88 6.12
CA ILE A 154 -4.01 4.41 4.92
C ILE A 154 -3.48 5.81 5.22
N LYS A 155 -2.30 6.12 4.70
CA LYS A 155 -1.76 7.47 4.68
C LYS A 155 -1.66 7.95 3.24
N ALA A 156 -1.82 9.25 3.06
CA ALA A 156 -1.70 9.90 1.78
C ALA A 156 -0.59 10.96 1.82
N VAL A 157 0.20 11.02 0.75
CA VAL A 157 1.28 12.01 0.57
C VAL A 157 1.16 12.58 -0.84
N ILE A 158 1.16 13.91 -0.96
CA ILE A 158 1.22 14.59 -2.25
C ILE A 158 2.65 15.02 -2.56
N ASP A 159 3.13 14.70 -3.75
CA ASP A 159 4.35 15.24 -4.36
C ASP A 159 3.96 16.31 -5.40
N PRO A 160 4.22 17.60 -5.11
CA PRO A 160 3.90 18.70 -6.01
C PRO A 160 4.68 18.69 -7.33
N THR A 161 5.83 18.02 -7.36
CA THR A 161 6.72 17.98 -8.54
C THR A 161 6.27 16.98 -9.59
N GLY A 162 5.39 16.04 -9.21
CA GLY A 162 4.91 14.98 -10.09
C GLY A 162 5.98 13.95 -10.49
N THR A 163 7.07 13.83 -9.71
CA THR A 163 8.23 12.98 -10.05
C THR A 163 8.32 11.70 -9.22
N GLY A 164 7.56 11.61 -8.13
CA GLY A 164 7.62 10.54 -7.14
C GLY A 164 8.52 10.85 -5.96
N ALA A 165 8.82 12.15 -5.73
CA ALA A 165 9.68 12.65 -4.66
C ALA A 165 8.92 12.84 -3.33
N PHE A 166 8.21 11.80 -2.88
CA PHE A 166 7.33 11.86 -1.70
C PHE A 166 8.05 12.13 -0.38
N SER A 167 9.37 11.90 -0.29
CA SER A 167 10.16 12.28 0.90
C SER A 167 10.14 13.80 1.18
N LYS A 168 9.89 14.60 0.14
CA LYS A 168 9.73 16.05 0.19
C LYS A 168 8.27 16.48 0.02
N GLY A 169 7.36 15.52 -0.01
CA GLY A 169 5.94 15.74 -0.20
C GLY A 169 5.27 16.36 1.02
N THR A 170 3.97 16.54 0.93
CA THR A 170 3.13 16.98 2.04
C THR A 170 2.17 15.85 2.41
N MET A 171 2.07 15.53 3.70
CA MET A 171 1.07 14.59 4.19
C MET A 171 -0.33 15.16 3.97
N LEU A 172 -1.25 14.31 3.51
CA LEU A 172 -2.66 14.64 3.33
C LEU A 172 -3.51 13.98 4.41
N ASP A 173 -4.62 14.62 4.76
CA ASP A 173 -5.56 14.08 5.73
C ASP A 173 -6.50 13.07 5.06
N VAL A 174 -6.45 11.81 5.50
CA VAL A 174 -7.41 10.79 5.07
C VAL A 174 -8.65 10.90 5.94
N VAL A 175 -9.67 11.56 5.42
CA VAL A 175 -10.91 11.92 6.13
C VAL A 175 -11.86 10.73 6.26
N THR A 176 -11.97 9.93 5.19
CA THR A 176 -12.72 8.67 5.22
C THR A 176 -11.73 7.54 5.11
N GLN A 177 -11.57 6.80 6.20
CA GLN A 177 -10.68 5.65 6.27
C GLN A 177 -11.36 4.37 5.79
N VAL A 178 -10.59 3.52 5.09
CA VAL A 178 -10.94 2.11 4.92
C VAL A 178 -10.94 1.42 6.30
N PRO A 179 -11.82 0.43 6.51
CA PRO A 179 -11.85 -0.33 7.75
C PRO A 179 -10.58 -1.15 7.96
N GLY A 180 -10.40 -1.62 9.19
CA GLY A 180 -9.32 -2.52 9.56
C GLY A 180 -8.73 -2.19 10.92
N GLN A 181 -8.08 -3.18 11.52
CA GLN A 181 -7.29 -3.02 12.74
C GLN A 181 -5.91 -3.62 12.52
N ASN A 182 -4.86 -2.82 12.73
CA ASN A 182 -3.48 -3.21 12.51
C ASN A 182 -3.23 -3.82 11.12
N GLY A 183 -3.92 -3.32 10.09
CA GLY A 183 -3.80 -3.84 8.75
C GLY A 183 -4.75 -4.96 8.37
N ASN A 184 -5.59 -5.43 9.29
CA ASN A 184 -6.41 -6.62 9.07
C ASN A 184 -7.91 -6.31 9.09
N ILE A 185 -8.67 -6.97 8.22
CA ILE A 185 -10.14 -7.03 8.19
C ILE A 185 -10.59 -8.50 8.32
N ALA A 186 -11.82 -8.71 8.79
CA ALA A 186 -12.39 -10.06 8.88
C ALA A 186 -12.68 -10.64 7.49
N ALA A 187 -12.28 -11.89 7.21
CA ALA A 187 -12.76 -12.58 6.02
C ALA A 187 -14.29 -12.71 5.99
N PRO A 188 -14.88 -12.70 4.78
CA PRO A 188 -16.28 -13.01 4.59
C PRO A 188 -16.60 -14.43 5.12
N LYS A 189 -17.77 -14.57 5.75
CA LYS A 189 -18.17 -15.78 6.49
C LYS A 189 -18.04 -17.07 5.66
N LYS A 190 -18.29 -17.01 4.34
CA LYS A 190 -18.24 -18.16 3.42
C LYS A 190 -16.83 -18.76 3.27
N GLN A 191 -15.77 -17.95 3.37
CA GLN A 191 -14.39 -18.45 3.25
C GLN A 191 -13.84 -19.04 4.53
N LYS A 192 -14.37 -18.65 5.71
CA LYS A 192 -13.98 -19.27 6.99
C LYS A 192 -14.26 -20.78 7.00
N GLN A 193 -15.26 -21.24 6.27
CA GLN A 193 -15.68 -22.65 6.20
C GLN A 193 -14.82 -23.53 5.27
N GLN A 194 -14.05 -22.95 4.34
CA GLN A 194 -13.20 -23.72 3.40
C GLN A 194 -11.74 -23.89 3.87
N ARG A 195 -11.39 -23.44 5.08
CA ARG A 195 -10.01 -23.52 5.59
C ARG A 195 -9.75 -24.93 6.16
N SER A 196 -8.92 -25.71 5.45
CA SER A 196 -8.45 -27.01 5.93
C SER A 196 -7.56 -26.87 7.18
N PRO A 197 -7.58 -27.81 8.13
CA PRO A 197 -6.65 -27.80 9.26
C PRO A 197 -5.17 -27.83 8.85
N TRP A 198 -4.83 -28.33 7.66
CA TRP A 198 -3.48 -28.32 7.10
C TRP A 198 -3.01 -26.95 6.59
N THR A 199 -3.92 -26.04 6.22
CA THR A 199 -3.58 -24.66 5.80
C THR A 199 -3.22 -23.75 6.99
N ARG A 200 -3.17 -24.29 8.21
CA ARG A 200 -2.72 -23.57 9.42
C ARG A 200 -1.20 -23.37 9.46
N ILE A 201 -0.43 -24.16 8.72
CA ILE A 201 1.04 -24.11 8.71
C ILE A 201 1.58 -23.04 7.74
N THR A 202 0.80 -22.66 6.72
CA THR A 202 1.13 -21.62 5.72
C THR A 202 0.02 -20.58 5.67
N ARG A 203 -0.18 -19.85 6.77
CA ARG A 203 -1.29 -18.89 6.92
C ARG A 203 -1.10 -17.66 6.03
N ARG A 204 -1.39 -17.79 4.72
CA ARG A 204 -1.60 -16.66 3.82
C ARG A 204 -2.94 -16.00 4.12
N ALA A 205 -3.03 -14.70 3.92
CA ALA A 205 -4.27 -13.96 4.08
C ALA A 205 -5.31 -14.41 3.04
N ALA A 206 -6.57 -14.56 3.48
CA ALA A 206 -7.64 -14.93 2.57
C ALA A 206 -7.98 -13.76 1.65
N ASN A 207 -8.24 -14.05 0.37
CA ASN A 207 -8.74 -13.07 -0.58
C ASN A 207 -10.15 -12.61 -0.19
N VAL A 208 -10.34 -11.33 0.12
CA VAL A 208 -11.66 -10.78 0.49
C VAL A 208 -12.28 -9.99 -0.66
N ASN A 209 -11.45 -9.27 -1.43
CA ASN A 209 -11.85 -8.47 -2.59
C ASN A 209 -13.07 -7.57 -2.32
N GLU A 210 -12.93 -6.71 -1.31
CA GLU A 210 -13.97 -5.79 -0.86
C GLU A 210 -13.58 -4.34 -1.13
N ASN A 211 -14.53 -3.57 -1.65
CA ASN A 211 -14.36 -2.16 -2.01
C ASN A 211 -14.84 -1.26 -0.88
N PHE A 212 -13.99 -0.31 -0.47
CA PHE A 212 -14.31 0.65 0.57
C PHE A 212 -14.10 2.08 0.09
N PRO A 213 -14.99 3.02 0.49
CA PRO A 213 -14.78 4.42 0.19
C PRO A 213 -13.54 4.93 0.91
N ILE A 214 -12.77 5.77 0.21
CA ILE A 214 -11.67 6.54 0.79
C ILE A 214 -11.81 8.00 0.36
N GLN A 215 -11.55 8.91 1.29
CA GLN A 215 -11.53 10.35 1.02
C GLN A 215 -10.27 10.96 1.59
N VAL A 216 -9.62 11.81 0.79
CA VAL A 216 -8.36 12.46 1.13
C VAL A 216 -8.50 13.96 0.90
N ALA A 217 -8.31 14.75 1.95
CA ALA A 217 -8.33 16.20 1.88
C ALA A 217 -6.97 16.72 1.39
N VAL A 218 -7.02 17.58 0.38
CA VAL A 218 -5.87 18.31 -0.15
C VAL A 218 -5.87 19.70 0.49
N PRO A 219 -4.81 20.10 1.21
CA PRO A 219 -4.76 21.41 1.85
C PRO A 219 -4.64 22.52 0.81
N ALA A 220 -5.01 23.74 1.21
CA ALA A 220 -4.77 24.93 0.42
C ALA A 220 -3.26 25.17 0.21
N GLY A 221 -2.91 25.86 -0.87
CA GLY A 221 -1.54 26.26 -1.18
C GLY A 221 -0.71 25.21 -1.94
N ILE A 222 -1.23 24.01 -2.19
CA ILE A 222 -0.61 23.04 -3.09
C ILE A 222 -0.57 23.60 -4.52
N LYS A 223 0.60 23.50 -5.14
CA LYS A 223 0.83 23.88 -6.55
C LYS A 223 1.53 22.74 -7.27
N CYS A 224 0.83 22.10 -8.18
CA CYS A 224 1.43 21.07 -9.00
C CYS A 224 2.25 21.68 -10.14
N THR A 225 3.49 21.22 -10.31
CA THR A 225 4.41 21.69 -11.34
C THR A 225 4.84 20.58 -12.31
N GLY A 226 4.45 19.33 -12.01
CA GLY A 226 4.84 18.18 -12.82
C GLY A 226 4.24 18.20 -14.22
N THR A 227 4.95 17.55 -15.14
CA THR A 227 4.44 17.23 -16.47
C THR A 227 4.62 15.74 -16.71
N VAL A 228 3.52 15.01 -16.90
CA VAL A 228 3.53 13.55 -17.06
C VAL A 228 2.54 13.14 -18.15
N ALA A 229 2.94 12.26 -19.07
CA ALA A 229 2.09 11.79 -20.17
C ALA A 229 1.38 12.93 -20.95
N GLY A 230 2.06 14.06 -21.14
CA GLY A 230 1.52 15.25 -21.82
C GLY A 230 0.60 16.14 -20.96
N GLN A 231 0.23 15.70 -19.76
CA GLN A 231 -0.54 16.50 -18.80
C GLN A 231 0.39 17.45 -18.04
N LYS A 232 0.03 18.74 -17.98
CA LYS A 232 0.75 19.78 -17.22
C LYS A 232 0.11 20.00 -15.86
N ASN A 233 0.85 20.63 -14.94
CA ASN A 233 0.38 20.94 -13.59
C ASN A 233 -0.07 19.68 -12.83
N VAL A 234 0.72 18.61 -12.94
CA VAL A 234 0.43 17.30 -12.33
C VAL A 234 1.15 17.15 -11.00
N CYS A 235 0.41 16.76 -9.96
CA CYS A 235 0.95 16.21 -8.73
C CYS A 235 0.78 14.69 -8.73
N LEU A 236 1.60 14.00 -7.95
CA LEU A 236 1.34 12.60 -7.62
C LEU A 236 0.86 12.49 -6.19
N VAL A 237 -0.12 11.62 -5.95
CA VAL A 237 -0.58 11.28 -4.60
C VAL A 237 -0.29 9.81 -4.35
N LYS A 238 0.54 9.53 -3.35
CA LYS A 238 0.79 8.19 -2.84
C LYS A 238 -0.22 7.89 -1.75
N LEU A 239 -0.99 6.82 -1.90
CA LEU A 239 -1.80 6.24 -0.84
C LEU A 239 -1.14 4.93 -0.44
N ALA A 240 -0.70 4.85 0.82
CA ALA A 240 0.06 3.72 1.33
C ALA A 240 -0.49 3.26 2.68
N ASN A 241 -0.57 1.96 2.82
CA ASN A 241 -0.83 1.29 4.08
C ASN A 241 0.45 1.25 4.92
N MET A 242 0.41 1.70 6.18
CA MET A 242 1.64 1.76 7.02
C MET A 242 1.84 0.52 7.91
N ASN A 243 1.07 -0.54 7.70
CA ASN A 243 1.11 -1.71 8.57
C ASN A 243 2.32 -2.61 8.26
N LYS A 244 2.63 -3.54 9.19
CA LYS A 244 3.72 -4.52 9.03
C LYS A 244 3.45 -5.58 7.96
N ASN A 245 2.19 -5.81 7.62
CA ASN A 245 1.79 -6.77 6.59
C ASN A 245 2.13 -6.28 5.19
N GLY A 246 2.32 -4.97 5.02
CA GLY A 246 3.13 -4.40 3.95
C GLY A 246 2.67 -3.02 3.50
N PRO A 247 3.56 -2.26 2.84
CA PRO A 247 3.24 -0.96 2.31
C PRO A 247 2.51 -1.05 0.98
N PHE A 248 1.23 -1.41 1.03
CA PHE A 248 0.38 -1.56 -0.15
C PHE A 248 -0.43 -0.31 -0.44
N GLY A 249 -0.79 -0.12 -1.71
CA GLY A 249 -1.77 0.88 -2.10
C GLY A 249 -1.59 1.27 -3.56
N GLY A 250 -1.16 2.51 -3.79
CA GLY A 250 -0.91 3.00 -5.14
C GLY A 250 -0.49 4.45 -5.19
N VAL A 251 0.07 4.83 -6.34
CA VAL A 251 0.30 6.23 -6.70
C VAL A 251 -0.68 6.62 -7.78
N VAL A 252 -1.36 7.73 -7.59
CA VAL A 252 -2.28 8.31 -8.59
C VAL A 252 -1.77 9.68 -9.03
N ALA A 253 -2.18 10.14 -10.21
CA ALA A 253 -1.92 11.50 -10.66
C ALA A 253 -3.16 12.37 -10.46
N VAL A 254 -2.94 13.60 -10.03
CA VAL A 254 -3.97 14.65 -9.95
C VAL A 254 -3.44 15.90 -10.63
N GLN A 255 -4.33 16.77 -11.06
CA GLN A 255 -3.97 17.95 -11.83
C GLN A 255 -4.54 19.21 -11.18
N MET A 256 -3.82 20.32 -11.24
CA MET A 256 -4.41 21.60 -10.84
C MET A 256 -5.53 21.96 -11.80
N ALA A 257 -6.69 22.26 -11.25
CA ALA A 257 -7.79 22.88 -11.96
C ALA A 257 -7.31 24.17 -12.63
N ASP A 258 -7.59 24.31 -13.92
CA ASP A 258 -7.54 25.61 -14.58
C ASP A 258 -8.58 26.56 -13.94
N ALA A 259 -8.38 27.87 -14.04
CA ALA A 259 -9.22 28.88 -13.38
C ALA A 259 -10.73 28.66 -13.62
N GLN A 260 -11.12 28.22 -14.83
CA GLN A 260 -12.50 27.93 -15.19
C GLN A 260 -13.15 26.78 -14.39
N ALA A 261 -12.40 25.75 -13.99
CA ALA A 261 -12.94 24.63 -13.21
C ALA A 261 -13.13 24.99 -11.73
N ALA A 262 -12.27 25.87 -11.19
CA ALA A 262 -12.37 26.37 -9.82
C ALA A 262 -13.62 27.24 -9.60
N ASP A 263 -14.01 28.04 -10.60
CA ASP A 263 -15.19 28.92 -10.53
C ASP A 263 -16.52 28.15 -10.48
N ALA A 264 -16.61 26.98 -11.12
CA ALA A 264 -17.80 26.13 -11.09
C ALA A 264 -18.15 25.63 -9.67
N GLN A 265 -17.14 25.43 -8.81
CA GLN A 265 -17.35 25.01 -7.42
C GLN A 265 -17.67 26.20 -6.49
N ALA A 266 -17.14 27.39 -6.77
CA ALA A 266 -17.56 28.61 -6.09
C ALA A 266 -19.04 28.96 -6.37
N ALA A 267 -19.53 28.64 -7.58
CA ALA A 267 -20.93 28.74 -7.94
C ALA A 267 -21.81 27.65 -7.27
N ALA A 268 -21.35 26.40 -7.24
CA ALA A 268 -22.08 25.30 -6.58
C ALA A 268 -22.17 25.46 -5.05
N GLY A 269 -21.18 26.07 -4.41
CA GLY A 269 -21.20 26.36 -2.97
C GLY A 269 -22.10 27.53 -2.55
N LYS A 270 -22.58 28.35 -3.50
CA LYS A 270 -23.54 29.45 -3.25
C LYS A 270 -25.00 29.08 -3.55
N GLY A 271 -25.27 27.85 -3.99
CA GLY A 271 -26.57 27.40 -4.48
C GLY A 271 -27.56 26.86 -3.44
N THR A 272 -27.31 26.97 -2.12
CA THR A 272 -28.21 26.49 -1.06
C THR A 272 -28.54 27.57 -0.04
N THR A 273 -29.19 28.64 -0.49
CA THR A 273 -29.99 29.50 0.41
C THR A 273 -31.19 30.09 -0.33
N ALA A 274 -32.00 29.25 -0.97
CA ALA A 274 -33.31 29.65 -1.47
C ALA A 274 -34.38 29.33 -0.41
N LYS A 275 -34.76 30.39 0.30
CA LYS A 275 -35.89 30.57 1.22
C LYS A 275 -37.18 29.91 0.69
N GLY A 276 -37.62 28.85 1.35
CA GLY A 276 -38.93 28.23 1.08
C GLY A 276 -40.06 29.21 1.36
N THR A 277 -40.84 29.51 0.32
CA THR A 277 -42.10 30.27 0.45
C THR A 277 -43.23 29.25 0.49
N ALA A 278 -43.99 29.29 1.58
CA ALA A 278 -45.20 28.50 1.77
C ALA A 278 -46.26 28.87 0.73
N GLY A 279 -46.85 27.85 0.10
CA GLY A 279 -48.02 27.96 -0.76
C GLY A 279 -49.10 27.03 -0.25
N GLN A 280 -50.11 27.64 0.38
CA GLN A 280 -51.36 27.07 0.85
C GLN A 280 -52.35 27.09 -0.32
N GLU A 281 -53.03 25.98 -0.62
CA GLU A 281 -54.22 26.00 -1.48
C GLU A 281 -55.28 25.02 -0.99
N THR A 282 -56.40 25.62 -0.59
CA THR A 282 -57.72 25.04 -0.37
C THR A 282 -58.53 25.16 -1.66
N ALA A 283 -59.15 24.07 -2.12
CA ALA A 283 -60.55 23.98 -2.59
C ALA A 283 -60.79 22.57 -3.14
#